data_AF-A0A1M6CRK9-F1
#
_entry.id   AF-A0A1M6CRK9-F1
#
_cell.length_a   1.000
_cell.length_b   1.000
_cell.length_c   1.000
_cell.angle_alpha   90.00
_cell.angle_beta   90.00
_cell.angle_gamma   90.00
#
_symmetry.space_group_name_H-M   'P 1'
#
loop_
_entity.id
_entity.type
_entity.pdbx_description
1 polymer ?
#
loop_
_entity_poly.entity_id
_entity_poly.type
_entity_poly.pdbx_seq_one_letter_code
_entity_poly.pdbx_strand_id
1 'polypeptide(L)' 'MEINKTDTPGVFKIKFAGTKGIPNNMDGLKEALDIIILAHLGLTYTFTFNTWEFVYQKTWGDCLNMTWNDLRSLNGVSK' A
#
# COMPACT_ATOMS: atom_id res chain seq x y z
N MET A 1 7.97 0.76 -7.25
CA MET A 1 6.85 -0.20 -7.46
C MET A 1 7.46 -1.44 -8.06
N GLU A 2 7.17 -2.60 -7.51
CA GLU A 2 7.71 -3.88 -7.99
C GLU A 2 6.57 -4.75 -8.51
N ILE A 3 6.77 -5.38 -9.67
CA ILE A 3 5.82 -6.31 -10.28
C ILE A 3 6.40 -7.71 -10.19
N ASN A 4 5.68 -8.62 -9.54
CA ASN A 4 6.10 -10.02 -9.37
C ASN A 4 5.12 -10.96 -10.07
N LYS A 5 5.64 -12.02 -10.69
CA LYS A 5 4.82 -13.13 -11.22
C LYS A 5 4.23 -13.92 -10.04
N THR A 6 3.01 -14.41 -10.19
CA THR A 6 2.35 -15.28 -9.21
C THR A 6 2.30 -16.72 -9.69
N ASP A 7 1.97 -17.67 -8.80
CA ASP A 7 1.81 -19.09 -9.13
C ASP A 7 0.61 -19.36 -10.07
N THR A 8 -0.28 -18.37 -10.25
CA THR A 8 -1.42 -18.45 -11.19
C THR A 8 -1.06 -17.80 -12.53
N PRO A 9 -1.12 -18.54 -13.65
CA PRO A 9 -0.87 -17.98 -14.97
C PRO A 9 -1.76 -16.78 -15.26
N GLY A 10 -1.16 -15.70 -15.79
CA GLY A 10 -1.88 -14.48 -16.14
C GLY A 10 -2.18 -13.54 -14.96
N VAL A 11 -1.77 -13.86 -13.72
CA VAL A 11 -1.95 -12.97 -12.57
C VAL A 11 -0.64 -12.35 -12.12
N PHE A 12 -0.60 -11.02 -12.04
CA PHE A 12 0.54 -10.25 -11.56
C PHE A 12 0.24 -9.59 -10.22
N LYS A 13 1.25 -9.56 -9.35
CA LYS A 13 1.18 -8.88 -8.05
C LYS A 13 1.98 -7.58 -8.09
N ILE A 14 1.30 -6.47 -7.82
CA ILE A 14 1.89 -5.15 -7.69
C ILE A 14 2.12 -4.87 -6.20
N LYS A 15 3.38 -4.65 -5.82
CA LYS A 15 3.77 -4.27 -4.46
C LYS A 15 4.31 -2.84 -4.42
N PHE A 16 3.79 -2.07 -3.48
CA PHE A 16 4.26 -0.71 -3.20
C PHE A 16 5.36 -0.75 -2.14
N ALA A 17 6.63 -0.74 -2.56
CA ALA A 17 7.78 -0.87 -1.68
C ALA A 17 8.18 0.44 -0.95
N GLY A 18 7.65 1.60 -1.37
CA GLY A 18 8.07 2.92 -0.86
C GLY A 18 6.99 3.69 -0.09
N THR A 19 5.83 3.10 0.16
CA THR A 19 4.71 3.79 0.80
C THR A 19 4.00 2.82 1.72
N LYS A 20 3.76 3.21 2.98
CA LYS A 20 2.85 2.50 3.86
C LYS A 20 1.43 2.96 3.61
N GLY A 21 0.49 2.03 3.63
CA GLY A 21 -0.92 2.30 3.37
C GLY A 21 -1.32 2.22 1.90
N ILE A 22 -2.49 2.78 1.63
CA ILE A 22 -3.08 2.85 0.29
C ILE A 22 -2.60 4.15 -0.37
N PRO A 23 -1.96 4.11 -1.56
CA PRO A 23 -1.58 5.32 -2.29
C PRO A 23 -2.76 6.25 -2.56
N ASN A 24 -2.52 7.57 -2.51
CA ASN A 24 -3.58 8.58 -2.68
C ASN A 24 -4.31 8.50 -4.03
N ASN A 25 -3.62 8.08 -5.10
CA ASN A 25 -4.19 8.00 -6.45
C ASN A 25 -4.29 6.56 -6.94
N MET A 26 -4.92 5.69 -6.16
CA MET A 26 -5.14 4.30 -6.58
C MET A 26 -6.07 4.16 -7.78
N ASP A 27 -7.07 5.03 -7.91
CA ASP A 27 -8.03 4.91 -9.00
C ASP A 27 -7.43 5.35 -10.34
N GLY A 28 -6.69 6.46 -10.38
CA GLY A 28 -5.94 6.83 -11.58
C GLY A 28 -4.85 5.82 -11.97
N LEU A 29 -4.24 5.14 -10.98
CA LEU A 29 -3.32 4.02 -11.27
C LEU A 29 -4.06 2.84 -11.90
N LYS A 30 -5.23 2.46 -11.38
CA LYS A 30 -6.04 1.38 -11.97
C LYS A 30 -6.46 1.72 -13.40
N GLU A 31 -6.94 2.93 -13.65
CA GLU A 31 -7.32 3.37 -15.00
C GLU A 31 -6.15 3.32 -15.97
N ALA A 32 -4.98 3.84 -15.57
CA ALA A 32 -3.78 3.78 -16.40
C ALA A 32 -3.35 2.33 -16.68
N LEU A 33 -3.46 1.45 -15.69
CA LEU A 33 -3.15 0.03 -15.85
C LEU A 33 -4.18 -0.69 -16.71
N ASP A 34 -5.45 -0.34 -16.65
CA ASP A 34 -6.53 -0.93 -17.47
C ASP A 34 -6.33 -0.65 -18.96
N ILE A 35 -5.76 0.50 -19.31
CA ILE A 35 -5.40 0.84 -20.70
C ILE A 35 -4.22 0.00 -21.21
N ILE A 36 -3.23 -0.25 -20.34
CA ILE A 36 -1.96 -0.89 -20.72
C ILE A 36 -2.08 -2.41 -20.69
N ILE A 37 -2.89 -2.94 -19.77
CA ILE A 37 -2.97 -4.37 -19.46
C ILE A 37 -4.10 -4.98 -20.27
N LEU A 38 -3.79 -6.08 -20.96
CA LEU A 38 -4.78 -6.86 -21.69
C LEU A 38 -5.86 -7.39 -20.72
N ALA A 39 -7.13 -7.34 -21.13
CA ALA A 39 -8.30 -7.69 -20.32
C ALA A 39 -8.31 -9.10 -19.68
N HIS A 40 -7.38 -9.98 -20.08
CA HIS A 40 -7.24 -11.34 -19.53
C HIS A 40 -6.12 -11.48 -18.49
N LEU A 41 -5.41 -10.41 -18.15
CA LEU A 41 -4.39 -10.41 -17.11
C LEU A 41 -5.01 -9.93 -15.79
N GLY A 42 -4.95 -10.78 -14.77
CA GLY A 42 -5.39 -10.43 -13.43
C GLY A 42 -4.34 -9.60 -12.70
N LEU A 43 -4.80 -8.58 -11.97
CA LEU A 43 -3.93 -7.78 -11.10
C LEU A 43 -4.33 -7.95 -9.64
N THR A 44 -3.32 -8.17 -8.80
CA THR A 44 -3.46 -8.14 -7.35
C THR A 44 -2.58 -7.05 -6.76
N TYR A 45 -3.17 -6.16 -5.98
CA TYR A 45 -2.44 -5.11 -5.27
C TYR A 45 -2.10 -5.57 -3.85
N THR A 46 -0.86 -5.33 -3.43
CA THR A 46 -0.40 -5.63 -2.07
C THR A 46 0.12 -4.36 -1.41
N PHE A 47 -0.47 -4.03 -0.26
CA PHE A 47 -0.12 -2.86 0.55
C PHE A 47 0.59 -3.31 1.83
N THR A 48 1.49 -2.44 2.33
CA THR A 48 2.20 -2.67 3.59
C THR A 48 1.71 -1.67 4.62
N PHE A 49 1.41 -2.13 5.84
CA PHE A 49 0.99 -1.29 6.95
C PHE A 49 1.97 -1.43 8.12
N ASN A 50 1.90 -0.49 9.07
CA ASN A 50 2.61 -0.61 10.34
C ASN A 50 2.12 -1.79 11.16
N THR A 51 3.05 -2.43 11.85
CA THR A 51 2.74 -3.48 12.83
C THR A 51 2.26 -2.86 14.14
N TRP A 52 1.64 -3.68 14.98
CA TRP A 52 1.27 -3.27 16.34
C TRP A 52 2.47 -2.82 17.17
N GLU A 53 3.62 -3.46 17.00
CA GLU A 53 4.87 -3.09 17.67
C GLU A 53 5.29 -1.64 17.35
N PHE A 54 5.13 -1.19 16.10
CA PHE A 54 5.42 0.19 15.73
C PHE A 54 4.49 1.19 16.44
N VAL A 55 3.19 0.87 16.55
CA VAL A 55 2.21 1.72 17.22
C VAL A 55 2.44 1.73 18.74
N TYR A 56 2.83 0.60 19.31
CA TYR A 56 3.13 0.47 20.74
C TYR A 56 4.26 1.40 21.21
N GLN A 57 5.18 1.77 20.31
CA GLN A 57 6.26 2.71 20.61
C GLN A 57 5.81 4.19 20.63
N LYS A 58 4.56 4.49 20.30
CA LYS A 58 3.99 5.85 20.31
C LYS A 58 3.35 6.16 21.66
N THR A 59 3.46 7.41 22.08
CA THR A 59 2.75 7.90 23.27
C THR A 59 1.30 8.25 22.92
N TRP A 60 0.44 8.30 23.93
CA TRP A 60 -0.92 8.82 23.76
C TRP A 60 -0.96 10.25 23.19
N GLY A 61 0.05 11.06 23.53
CA GLY A 61 0.26 12.41 22.98
C GLY A 61 0.50 12.41 21.48
N ASP A 62 1.31 11.47 20.97
CA ASP A 62 1.62 11.36 19.53
C ASP A 62 0.38 10.96 18.70
N CYS A 63 -0.52 10.20 19.30
CA CYS A 63 -1.71 9.65 18.64
C CYS A 63 -2.95 10.55 18.75
N LEU A 64 -2.91 11.61 19.55
CA LEU A 64 -4.09 12.39 19.95
C LEU A 64 -4.84 13.03 18.76
N ASN A 65 -4.10 13.43 17.73
CA ASN A 65 -4.65 14.05 16.51
C ASN A 65 -4.64 13.12 15.28
N MET A 66 -4.35 11.83 15.48
CA MET A 66 -4.25 10.85 14.40
C MET A 66 -5.41 9.88 14.47
N THR A 67 -6.01 9.58 13.32
CA THR A 67 -6.96 8.47 13.23
C THR A 67 -6.20 7.14 13.24
N TRP A 68 -6.92 6.05 13.48
CA TRP A 68 -6.35 4.72 13.32
C TRP A 68 -5.77 4.48 11.92
N ASN A 69 -6.39 5.09 10.89
CA ASN A 69 -5.92 4.97 9.50
C ASN A 69 -4.57 5.67 9.26
N ASP A 70 -4.34 6.77 9.98
CA ASP A 70 -3.09 7.51 9.94
C ASP A 70 -1.98 6.71 10.63
N LEU A 71 -2.25 6.13 11.81
CA LEU A 71 -1.28 5.34 12.56
C LEU A 71 -0.83 4.08 11.80
N ARG A 72 -1.76 3.34 11.18
CA ARG A 72 -1.43 2.15 10.38
C ARG A 72 -0.63 2.45 9.12
N SER A 73 -0.68 3.69 8.62
CA SER A 73 -0.01 4.12 7.38
C SER A 73 1.10 5.14 7.63
N LEU A 74 1.40 5.43 8.90
CA LEU A 74 2.38 6.44 9.30
C LEU A 74 3.76 6.08 8.75
N ASN A 75 4.34 6.97 7.95
CA ASN A 75 5.72 6.82 7.52
C ASN A 75 6.64 7.28 8.65
N GLY A 76 7.57 6.44 9.07
CA GLY A 76 8.53 6.72 10.13
C GLY A 76 9.60 7.76 9.77
N VAL A 77 9.37 8.61 8.77
CA VAL A 77 10.28 9.69 8.40
C VAL A 77 9.70 11.00 8.93
N SER A 78 9.86 11.21 10.23
CA SER A 78 9.89 12.56 10.76
C SER A 78 11.29 13.12 10.47
N LYS A 79 11.32 14.34 9.93
CA LYS A 79 12.52 15.14 9.65
C LYS A 79 13.56 15.09 10.78
#